data_AF-A0A5C2RU96-F1
#
_entry.id   AF-A0A5C2RU96-F1
#
_cell.length_a   1.000
_cell.length_b   1.000
_cell.length_c   1.000
_cell.angle_alpha   90.00
_cell.angle_beta   90.00
_cell.angle_gamma   90.00
#
_symmetry.space_group_name_H-M   'P 1'
#
loop_
_entity.id
_entity.type
_entity.pdbx_description
1 polymer ?
#
loop_
_entity_poly.entity_id
_entity_poly.type
_entity_poly.pdbx_seq_one_letter_code
_entity_poly.pdbx_strand_id
1 'polypeptide(L)'
;MASITQPLYSLPTNPAVKWLATQERNLNRELPYPDAAAETPEEYVSRTYLQFLWLPQSIMPLHILIPALMRVSATATTVSISPSPAEASTSLPAAHPLHSLLKSILLTSRAASQKYHTRVRRLLLEENEPADSEEEYMWYAYHKDKVGPDDHDPKQEHDQSQEAEYDAQERLKNAWLEKFERREVQIQILLHFLLLSLPGERAAPSGEAATQPQSLPPSLSPSKPKKRKRREREPEREPPSPPLEERLESYMDKMAMWQLMQSVDSSLDRSQVTKPGKGKEKVKDDRDWMQAFCEDVVEPLYVSASSPHWHSECSPQADIERP
;
A
#
# COMPACT_ATOMS: atom_id res chain seq x y z
N MET A 1 -12.77 13.29 -17.85
CA MET A 1 -11.91 12.13 -18.18
C MET A 1 -10.60 12.29 -17.43
N ALA A 2 -9.90 11.21 -17.10
CA ALA A 2 -8.59 11.29 -16.45
C ALA A 2 -7.51 11.37 -17.54
N SER A 3 -6.42 12.09 -17.27
CA SER A 3 -5.24 12.13 -18.13
C SER A 3 -3.98 12.11 -17.29
N ILE A 4 -2.87 11.63 -17.87
CA ILE A 4 -1.58 11.56 -17.19
C ILE A 4 -0.76 12.79 -17.61
N THR A 5 -0.44 13.64 -16.65
CA THR A 5 0.43 14.80 -16.86
C THR A 5 1.85 14.30 -17.17
N GLN A 6 2.41 14.74 -18.29
CA GLN A 6 3.80 14.42 -18.64
C GLN A 6 4.79 15.08 -17.67
N PRO A 7 5.95 14.46 -17.40
CA PRO A 7 6.94 15.07 -16.52
C PRO A 7 7.48 16.35 -17.17
N LEU A 8 7.79 17.37 -16.36
CA LEU A 8 8.30 18.65 -16.84
C LEU A 8 9.64 18.52 -17.59
N TYR A 9 10.40 17.48 -17.26
CA TYR A 9 11.64 17.11 -17.93
C TYR A 9 11.54 15.65 -18.39
N SER A 10 11.84 15.39 -19.66
CA SER A 10 12.09 14.05 -20.19
C SER A 10 13.56 13.91 -20.54
N LEU A 11 14.16 12.80 -20.12
CA LEU A 11 15.50 12.46 -20.58
C LEU A 11 15.39 11.88 -22.00
N PRO A 12 16.35 12.17 -22.90
CA PRO A 12 16.39 11.54 -24.20
C PRO A 12 16.42 10.03 -24.04
N THR A 13 15.44 9.33 -24.61
CA THR A 13 15.38 7.86 -24.60
C THR A 13 16.37 7.23 -25.57
N ASN A 14 16.97 8.03 -26.46
CA ASN A 14 18.07 7.59 -27.31
C ASN A 14 19.37 7.58 -26.49
N PRO A 15 19.95 6.40 -26.20
CA PRO A 15 21.19 6.34 -25.46
C PRO A 15 22.30 6.97 -26.29
N ALA A 16 23.02 7.94 -25.71
CA ALA A 16 24.22 8.50 -26.33
C ALA A 16 25.32 7.43 -26.53
N VAL A 17 25.24 6.36 -25.73
CA VAL A 17 26.11 5.18 -25.81
C VAL A 17 25.45 4.16 -26.73
N LYS A 18 26.13 3.79 -27.82
CA LYS A 18 25.72 2.68 -28.68
C LYS A 18 26.01 1.38 -27.96
N TRP A 19 24.99 0.77 -27.40
CA TRP A 19 25.09 -0.55 -26.79
C TRP A 19 25.36 -1.60 -27.88
N LEU A 20 26.12 -2.64 -27.54
CA LEU A 20 26.26 -3.79 -28.44
C LEU A 20 24.92 -4.53 -28.52
N ALA A 21 24.58 -5.12 -29.67
CA ALA A 21 23.33 -5.87 -29.85
C ALA A 21 23.13 -7.00 -28.81
N THR A 22 24.21 -7.52 -28.24
CA THR A 22 24.18 -8.48 -27.13
C THR A 22 23.81 -7.84 -25.79
N GLN A 23 24.29 -6.62 -25.52
CA GLN A 23 23.93 -5.85 -24.33
C GLN A 23 22.48 -5.35 -24.40
N GLU A 24 22.03 -4.87 -25.56
CA GLU A 24 20.63 -4.46 -25.77
C GLU A 24 19.66 -5.63 -25.56
N ARG A 25 20.03 -6.83 -26.02
CA ARG A 25 19.24 -8.05 -25.77
C ARG A 25 19.15 -8.42 -24.29
N ASN A 26 20.14 -8.05 -23.48
CA ASN A 26 20.14 -8.30 -22.04
C ASN A 26 19.44 -7.20 -21.24
N LEU A 27 19.47 -5.94 -21.71
CA LEU A 27 18.85 -4.81 -21.02
C LEU A 27 17.31 -4.79 -21.11
N ASN A 28 16.73 -5.25 -22.22
CA ASN A 28 15.30 -5.08 -22.51
C ASN A 28 14.37 -6.16 -21.95
N ARG A 29 14.88 -7.14 -21.19
CA ARG A 29 14.08 -8.27 -20.71
C ARG A 29 13.61 -8.19 -19.27
N GLU A 30 14.09 -7.22 -18.51
CA GLU A 30 13.96 -7.33 -17.06
C GLU A 30 12.59 -6.89 -16.52
N LEU A 31 11.85 -6.00 -17.18
CA LEU A 31 10.55 -5.56 -16.67
C LEU A 31 9.52 -5.31 -17.79
N PRO A 32 8.26 -5.74 -17.61
CA PRO A 32 7.17 -5.52 -18.56
C PRO A 32 6.75 -4.04 -18.50
N TYR A 33 7.41 -3.20 -19.31
CA TYR A 33 6.96 -1.83 -19.50
C TYR A 33 6.02 -1.76 -20.71
N PRO A 34 4.72 -1.48 -20.50
CA PRO A 34 3.84 -1.13 -21.61
C PRO A 34 4.35 0.14 -22.30
N ASP A 35 3.99 0.31 -23.57
CA ASP A 35 4.30 1.53 -24.31
C ASP A 35 3.64 2.74 -23.61
N ALA A 36 4.48 3.59 -23.00
CA ALA A 36 4.04 4.75 -22.24
C ALA A 36 3.21 5.74 -23.06
N ALA A 37 3.28 5.68 -24.40
CA ALA A 37 2.47 6.53 -25.28
C ALA A 37 1.00 6.11 -25.38
N ALA A 38 0.69 4.82 -25.13
CA ALA A 38 -0.64 4.25 -25.27
C ALA A 38 -1.30 3.89 -23.92
N GLU A 39 -0.60 4.14 -22.81
CA GLU A 39 -1.03 3.74 -21.47
C GLU A 39 -2.26 4.53 -20.99
N THR A 40 -3.29 3.82 -20.56
CA THR A 40 -4.49 4.40 -19.93
C THR A 40 -4.19 4.85 -18.49
N PRO A 41 -4.95 5.81 -17.92
CA PRO A 41 -4.80 6.21 -16.52
C PRO A 41 -4.93 5.05 -15.52
N GLU A 42 -5.81 4.09 -15.82
CA GLU A 42 -6.00 2.86 -15.04
C GLU A 42 -4.75 1.99 -15.04
N GLU A 43 -4.18 1.74 -16.23
CA GLU A 43 -2.94 0.98 -16.39
C GLU A 43 -1.77 1.69 -15.73
N TYR A 44 -1.68 3.02 -15.84
CA TYR A 44 -0.66 3.83 -15.18
C TYR A 44 -0.71 3.68 -13.67
N VAL A 45 -1.90 3.79 -13.06
CA VAL A 45 -2.08 3.65 -11.62
C VAL A 45 -1.73 2.23 -11.17
N SER A 46 -2.20 1.20 -11.89
CA SER A 46 -1.90 -0.20 -11.60
C SER A 46 -0.40 -0.49 -11.70
N ARG A 47 0.25 -0.08 -12.80
CA ARG A 47 1.69 -0.27 -12.99
C ARG A 47 2.48 0.49 -11.92
N THR A 48 2.10 1.73 -11.62
CA THR A 48 2.75 2.52 -10.56
C THR A 48 2.65 1.76 -9.25
N TYR A 49 1.46 1.32 -8.85
CA TYR A 49 1.23 0.52 -7.65
C TYR A 49 2.14 -0.72 -7.60
N LEU A 50 2.16 -1.53 -8.66
CA LEU A 50 2.97 -2.75 -8.73
C LEU A 50 4.46 -2.47 -8.68
N GLN A 51 4.94 -1.40 -9.31
CA GLN A 51 6.34 -1.00 -9.24
C GLN A 51 6.74 -0.60 -7.82
N PHE A 52 5.92 0.21 -7.14
CA PHE A 52 6.18 0.53 -5.74
C PHE A 52 6.05 -0.69 -4.85
N LEU A 53 5.16 -1.64 -5.15
CA LEU A 53 5.01 -2.85 -4.35
C LEU A 53 6.21 -3.78 -4.48
N TRP A 54 6.58 -4.14 -5.72
CA TRP A 54 7.51 -5.25 -5.97
C TRP A 54 8.97 -4.82 -6.13
N LEU A 55 9.25 -3.58 -6.55
CA LEU A 55 10.63 -3.12 -6.72
C LEU A 55 11.25 -2.69 -5.38
N PRO A 56 12.58 -2.84 -5.22
CA PRO A 56 13.28 -2.44 -4.00
C PRO A 56 13.08 -0.96 -3.64
N GLN A 57 13.09 -0.65 -2.34
CA GLN A 57 13.00 0.71 -1.80
C GLN A 57 14.09 1.65 -2.34
N SER A 58 15.27 1.13 -2.70
CA SER A 58 16.36 1.92 -3.30
C SER A 58 16.03 2.45 -4.69
N ILE A 59 15.11 1.79 -5.41
CA ILE A 59 14.68 2.19 -6.76
C ILE A 59 13.33 2.92 -6.68
N MET A 60 12.39 2.37 -5.90
CA MET A 60 11.04 2.91 -5.73
C MET A 60 10.78 3.26 -4.26
N PRO A 61 11.31 4.39 -3.76
CA PRO A 61 11.11 4.79 -2.37
C PRO A 61 9.68 5.31 -2.13
N LEU A 62 9.00 4.83 -1.08
CA LEU A 62 7.59 5.16 -0.83
C LEU A 62 7.23 6.66 -0.78
N HIS A 63 8.16 7.54 -0.40
CA HIS A 63 7.88 8.99 -0.37
C HIS A 63 7.63 9.61 -1.75
N ILE A 64 7.97 8.93 -2.86
CA ILE A 64 7.66 9.42 -4.22
C ILE A 64 6.38 8.81 -4.80
N LEU A 65 5.72 7.87 -4.11
CA LEU A 65 4.48 7.23 -4.57
C LEU A 65 3.37 8.25 -4.81
N ILE A 66 3.11 9.09 -3.81
CA ILE A 66 2.02 10.08 -3.88
C ILE A 66 2.28 11.11 -4.99
N PRO A 67 3.47 11.73 -5.09
CA PRO A 67 3.81 12.57 -6.24
C PRO A 67 3.63 11.87 -7.60
N ALA A 68 3.95 10.58 -7.71
CA ALA A 68 3.76 9.83 -8.95
C ALA A 68 2.27 9.66 -9.29
N LEU A 69 1.44 9.28 -8.33
CA LEU A 69 -0.01 9.13 -8.54
C LEU A 69 -0.71 10.47 -8.83
N MET A 70 -0.24 11.56 -8.23
CA MET A 70 -0.76 12.91 -8.47
C MET A 70 -0.52 13.43 -9.89
N ARG A 71 0.24 12.70 -10.73
CA ARG A 71 0.30 12.98 -12.16
C ARG A 71 -1.01 12.68 -12.89
N VAL A 72 -1.90 11.89 -12.30
CA VAL A 72 -3.24 11.68 -12.85
C VAL A 72 -4.08 12.91 -12.56
N SER A 73 -4.26 13.76 -13.56
CA SER A 73 -5.06 14.98 -13.46
C SER A 73 -6.43 14.77 -14.08
N ALA A 74 -7.44 15.40 -13.48
CA ALA A 74 -8.70 15.63 -14.18
C ALA A 74 -8.41 16.49 -15.41
N THR A 75 -8.73 16.02 -16.61
CA THR A 75 -8.84 16.95 -17.74
C THR A 75 -9.99 17.87 -17.36
N ALA A 76 -9.68 19.08 -16.89
CA ALA A 76 -10.70 20.11 -16.81
C ALA A 76 -11.17 20.27 -18.25
N THR A 77 -12.36 19.75 -18.55
CA THR A 77 -12.96 19.98 -19.85
C THR A 77 -13.17 21.48 -19.89
N THR A 78 -12.23 22.20 -20.51
CA THR A 78 -12.36 23.60 -20.87
C THR A 78 -13.41 23.66 -21.96
N VAL A 79 -14.66 23.39 -21.59
CA VAL A 79 -15.80 23.97 -22.26
C VAL A 79 -15.75 25.43 -21.84
N SER A 80 -14.96 26.19 -22.60
CA SER A 80 -14.99 27.64 -22.67
C SER A 80 -16.39 28.05 -23.12
N ILE A 81 -17.37 28.01 -22.21
CA ILE A 81 -18.57 28.82 -22.31
C ILE A 81 -18.31 29.99 -21.37
N SER A 82 -18.16 31.15 -22.02
CA SER A 82 -18.14 32.49 -21.46
C SER A 82 -18.81 32.58 -20.08
N PRO A 83 -18.13 33.08 -19.04
CA PRO A 83 -18.75 33.27 -17.74
C PRO A 83 -19.81 34.37 -17.87
N SER A 84 -21.08 33.97 -17.95
CA SER A 84 -22.19 34.88 -17.67
C SER A 84 -22.21 35.13 -16.15
N PRO A 85 -22.05 36.38 -15.69
CA PRO A 85 -21.78 36.68 -14.28
C PRO A 85 -23.01 36.59 -13.35
N ALA A 86 -24.09 35.90 -13.75
CA ALA A 86 -25.38 35.96 -13.05
C ALA A 86 -25.79 34.70 -12.25
N GLU A 87 -25.08 33.57 -12.35
CA GLU A 87 -25.46 32.33 -11.63
C GLU A 87 -24.27 31.69 -10.90
N ALA A 88 -23.63 32.45 -10.00
CA ALA A 88 -22.66 31.92 -9.05
C ALA A 88 -23.40 31.24 -7.87
N SER A 89 -24.03 30.10 -8.12
CA SER A 89 -24.66 29.28 -7.06
C SER A 89 -24.15 27.84 -7.14
N THR A 90 -23.20 27.51 -6.26
CA THR A 90 -22.97 26.16 -5.72
C THR A 90 -22.80 25.00 -6.72
N SER A 91 -21.87 25.10 -7.68
CA SER A 91 -21.33 23.89 -8.30
C SER A 91 -20.36 23.22 -7.31
N LEU A 92 -20.77 22.10 -6.70
CA LEU A 92 -19.90 21.27 -5.87
C LEU A 92 -18.63 20.90 -6.66
N PRO A 93 -17.44 20.92 -6.04
CA PRO A 93 -16.21 20.51 -6.71
C PRO A 93 -16.36 19.05 -7.16
N ALA A 94 -16.16 18.81 -8.45
CA ALA A 94 -16.21 17.46 -9.01
C ALA A 94 -15.15 16.58 -8.32
N ALA A 95 -15.53 15.34 -7.96
CA ALA A 95 -14.65 14.38 -7.32
C ALA A 95 -13.38 14.14 -8.15
N HIS A 96 -12.23 14.07 -7.47
CA HIS A 96 -10.96 13.81 -8.15
C HIS A 96 -10.97 12.41 -8.82
N PRO A 97 -10.49 12.25 -10.08
CA PRO A 97 -10.54 10.97 -10.80
C PRO A 97 -9.80 9.83 -10.08
N LEU A 98 -8.81 10.15 -9.25
CA LEU A 98 -8.10 9.14 -8.45
C LEU A 98 -9.03 8.38 -7.49
N HIS A 99 -10.18 8.95 -7.06
CA HIS A 99 -11.13 8.20 -6.24
C HIS A 99 -11.63 6.95 -6.94
N SER A 100 -12.00 7.03 -8.23
CA SER A 100 -12.45 5.86 -8.98
C SER A 100 -11.30 4.93 -9.35
N LEU A 101 -10.14 5.48 -9.70
CA LEU A 101 -8.98 4.70 -10.17
C LEU A 101 -8.34 3.88 -9.04
N LEU A 102 -8.25 4.45 -7.83
CA LEU A 102 -7.64 3.75 -6.70
C LEU A 102 -8.53 2.63 -6.14
N LYS A 103 -9.85 2.71 -6.31
CA LYS A 103 -10.80 1.70 -5.79
C LYS A 103 -10.49 0.26 -6.24
N SER A 104 -9.90 0.08 -7.42
CA SER A 104 -9.53 -1.26 -7.92
C SER A 104 -8.32 -1.88 -7.22
N ILE A 105 -7.45 -1.06 -6.62
CA ILE A 105 -6.20 -1.50 -5.97
C ILE A 105 -6.24 -1.35 -4.44
N LEU A 106 -7.29 -0.73 -3.89
CA LEU A 106 -7.48 -0.65 -2.45
C LEU A 106 -7.83 -2.01 -1.88
N LEU A 107 -7.08 -2.41 -0.87
CA LEU A 107 -7.32 -3.61 -0.10
C LEU A 107 -7.81 -3.23 1.30
N THR A 108 -8.43 -4.19 1.97
CA THR A 108 -8.59 -4.14 3.43
C THR A 108 -7.37 -4.78 4.09
N SER A 109 -7.09 -4.44 5.34
CA SER A 109 -6.02 -5.05 6.15
C SER A 109 -6.06 -6.58 6.11
N ARG A 110 -7.28 -7.15 6.19
CA ARG A 110 -7.52 -8.60 6.06
C ARG A 110 -7.26 -9.13 4.64
N ALA A 111 -7.70 -8.43 3.60
CA ALA A 111 -7.49 -8.87 2.23
C ALA A 111 -5.99 -8.88 1.87
N ALA A 112 -5.24 -7.87 2.31
CA ALA A 112 -3.79 -7.82 2.16
C ALA A 112 -3.12 -9.04 2.85
N SER A 113 -3.50 -9.37 4.10
CA SER A 113 -2.98 -10.58 4.76
C SER A 113 -3.35 -11.87 4.03
N GLN A 114 -4.60 -11.99 3.61
CA GLN A 114 -5.05 -13.19 2.91
C GLN A 114 -4.27 -13.40 1.61
N LYS A 115 -3.97 -12.32 0.87
CA LYS A 115 -3.17 -12.37 -0.35
C LYS A 115 -1.81 -13.04 -0.10
N TYR A 116 -1.03 -12.63 0.91
CA TYR A 116 0.30 -13.20 1.15
C TYR A 116 0.26 -14.58 1.80
N HIS A 117 -0.64 -14.82 2.74
CA HIS A 117 -0.73 -16.11 3.43
C HIS A 117 -1.35 -17.23 2.58
N THR A 118 -2.13 -16.88 1.55
CA THR A 118 -2.83 -17.87 0.71
C THR A 118 -2.46 -17.78 -0.76
N ARG A 119 -2.78 -16.67 -1.46
CA ARG A 119 -2.57 -16.54 -2.91
C ARG A 119 -1.08 -16.63 -3.26
N VAL A 120 -0.27 -15.70 -2.74
CA VAL A 120 1.16 -15.60 -3.08
C VAL A 120 1.90 -16.86 -2.62
N ARG A 121 1.63 -17.35 -1.40
CA ARG A 121 2.23 -18.59 -0.92
C ARG A 121 1.91 -19.79 -1.82
N ARG A 122 0.69 -19.88 -2.36
CA ARG A 122 0.32 -20.94 -3.32
C ARG A 122 1.08 -20.77 -4.65
N LEU A 123 1.14 -19.55 -5.19
CA LEU A 123 1.86 -19.27 -6.42
C LEU A 123 3.33 -19.68 -6.34
N LEU A 124 3.99 -19.40 -5.21
CA LEU A 124 5.37 -19.82 -4.96
C LEU A 124 5.57 -21.34 -4.84
N LEU A 125 4.50 -22.11 -4.60
CA LEU A 125 4.56 -23.58 -4.56
C LEU A 125 4.30 -24.21 -5.93
N GLU A 126 3.48 -23.57 -6.75
CA GLU A 126 3.10 -24.10 -8.06
C GLU A 126 4.12 -23.77 -9.16
N GLU A 127 4.93 -22.72 -9.00
CA GLU A 127 5.96 -22.28 -9.98
C GLU A 127 5.42 -22.20 -11.43
N ASN A 128 4.20 -21.67 -11.58
CA ASN A 128 3.55 -21.50 -12.88
C ASN A 128 4.01 -20.22 -13.59
N GLU A 129 3.83 -20.19 -14.92
CA GLU A 129 3.94 -18.96 -15.73
C GLU A 129 2.99 -17.88 -15.19
N PRO A 130 3.41 -16.60 -15.14
CA PRO A 130 2.62 -15.52 -14.58
C PRO A 130 1.30 -15.35 -15.34
N ALA A 131 0.18 -15.38 -14.62
CA ALA A 131 -1.14 -15.23 -15.22
C ALA A 131 -1.52 -13.77 -15.49
N ASP A 132 -0.94 -12.85 -14.73
CA ASP A 132 -1.20 -11.41 -14.82
C ASP A 132 0.07 -10.59 -14.57
N SER A 133 -0.02 -9.27 -14.76
CA SER A 133 1.09 -8.35 -14.54
C SER A 133 1.57 -8.34 -13.08
N GLU A 134 0.68 -8.54 -12.11
CA GLU A 134 1.09 -8.58 -10.70
C GLU A 134 2.01 -9.77 -10.43
N GLU A 135 1.65 -10.95 -10.94
CA GLU A 135 2.45 -12.17 -10.82
C GLU A 135 3.77 -12.04 -11.56
N GLU A 136 3.82 -11.34 -12.69
CA GLU A 136 5.06 -11.06 -13.42
C GLU A 136 6.03 -10.21 -12.58
N TYR A 137 5.55 -9.10 -11.99
CA TYR A 137 6.37 -8.27 -11.08
C TYR A 137 6.77 -9.03 -9.81
N MET A 138 5.87 -9.83 -9.24
CA MET A 138 6.13 -10.68 -8.08
C MET A 138 7.26 -11.67 -8.37
N TRP A 139 7.17 -12.41 -9.48
CA TRP A 139 8.20 -13.38 -9.87
C TRP A 139 9.53 -12.70 -10.14
N TYR A 140 9.54 -11.55 -10.81
CA TYR A 140 10.77 -10.78 -11.00
C TYR A 140 11.45 -10.44 -9.66
N ALA A 141 10.69 -9.91 -8.71
CA ALA A 141 11.19 -9.57 -7.39
C ALA A 141 11.69 -10.80 -6.60
N TYR A 142 10.96 -11.91 -6.68
CA TYR A 142 11.31 -13.16 -6.00
C TYR A 142 12.63 -13.74 -6.54
N HIS A 143 12.81 -13.81 -7.86
CA HIS A 143 14.03 -14.33 -8.46
C HIS A 143 15.24 -13.43 -8.18
N LYS A 144 15.07 -12.11 -8.18
CA LYS A 144 16.15 -11.16 -7.83
C LYS A 144 16.63 -11.33 -6.40
N ASP A 145 15.71 -11.50 -5.45
CA ASP A 145 16.06 -11.71 -4.04
C ASP A 145 16.66 -13.12 -3.80
N LYS A 146 16.26 -14.14 -4.59
CA LYS A 146 16.79 -15.51 -4.50
C LYS A 146 18.24 -15.63 -5.02
N VAL A 147 18.64 -14.84 -6.02
CA VAL A 147 19.99 -14.89 -6.63
C VAL A 147 20.97 -13.94 -5.88
N GLY A 148 20.78 -13.77 -4.58
CA GLY A 148 21.59 -12.87 -3.77
C GLY A 148 23.11 -13.15 -3.87
N PRO A 149 23.96 -12.11 -3.77
CA PRO A 149 25.39 -12.20 -4.10
C PRO A 149 26.26 -13.08 -3.18
N ASP A 150 25.68 -13.74 -2.17
CA ASP A 150 26.41 -14.53 -1.16
C ASP A 150 26.25 -16.06 -1.31
N ASP A 151 25.43 -16.55 -2.25
CA ASP A 151 25.09 -17.99 -2.33
C ASP A 151 26.14 -18.88 -3.03
N HIS A 152 27.38 -18.39 -3.20
CA HIS A 152 28.47 -19.21 -3.74
C HIS A 152 29.79 -18.97 -2.99
N ASP A 153 29.84 -19.32 -1.70
CA ASP A 153 31.07 -19.91 -1.17
C ASP A 153 30.91 -21.44 -1.13
N PRO A 154 31.22 -22.16 -2.23
CA PRO A 154 31.03 -23.61 -2.37
C PRO A 154 31.96 -24.45 -1.47
N LYS A 155 32.46 -23.88 -0.37
CA LYS A 155 33.42 -24.52 0.55
C LYS A 155 32.83 -24.92 1.89
N GLN A 156 31.53 -24.71 2.13
CA GLN A 156 30.86 -25.04 3.39
C GLN A 156 29.76 -26.12 3.27
N GLU A 157 29.77 -26.91 2.20
CA GLU A 157 28.71 -27.90 1.89
C GLU A 157 28.83 -29.25 2.62
N HIS A 158 29.83 -29.47 3.49
CA HIS A 158 30.19 -30.85 3.82
C HIS A 158 29.46 -31.53 4.99
N ASP A 159 28.53 -30.87 5.70
CA ASP A 159 27.83 -31.53 6.84
C ASP A 159 26.48 -30.92 7.26
N GLN A 160 25.78 -30.17 6.39
CA GLN A 160 24.42 -29.71 6.71
C GLN A 160 23.40 -30.76 6.27
N SER A 161 22.52 -31.17 7.17
CA SER A 161 21.42 -32.08 6.84
C SER A 161 20.48 -31.42 5.85
N GLN A 162 19.92 -32.20 4.92
CA GLN A 162 18.91 -31.76 3.95
C GLN A 162 17.71 -31.05 4.62
N GLU A 163 17.40 -31.44 5.86
CA GLU A 163 16.35 -30.81 6.68
C GLU A 163 16.70 -29.37 7.08
N ALA A 164 17.97 -29.09 7.43
CA ALA A 164 18.40 -27.75 7.80
C ALA A 164 18.36 -26.78 6.61
N GLU A 165 18.69 -27.24 5.41
CA GLU A 165 18.61 -26.46 4.18
C GLU A 165 17.15 -26.11 3.82
N TYR A 166 16.26 -27.10 3.90
CA TYR A 166 14.82 -26.89 3.68
C TYR A 166 14.23 -25.87 4.66
N ASP A 167 14.57 -26.00 5.95
CA ASP A 167 14.17 -25.06 6.99
C ASP A 167 14.70 -23.64 6.74
N ALA A 168 15.96 -23.51 6.29
CA ALA A 168 16.54 -22.22 5.94
C ALA A 168 15.82 -21.57 4.75
N GLN A 169 15.49 -22.36 3.72
CA GLN A 169 14.75 -21.90 2.56
C GLN A 169 13.32 -21.44 2.92
N GLU A 170 12.61 -22.19 3.76
CA GLU A 170 11.28 -21.80 4.22
C GLU A 170 11.32 -20.55 5.12
N ARG A 171 12.36 -20.37 5.96
CA ARG A 171 12.55 -19.12 6.71
C ARG A 171 12.77 -17.92 5.78
N LEU A 172 13.63 -18.05 4.77
CA LEU A 172 13.89 -16.99 3.79
C LEU A 172 12.61 -16.62 3.03
N LYS A 173 11.86 -17.61 2.58
CA LYS A 173 10.57 -17.43 1.90
C LYS A 173 9.55 -16.73 2.79
N ASN A 174 9.43 -17.11 4.06
CA ASN A 174 8.53 -16.47 5.00
C ASN A 174 8.94 -15.01 5.29
N ALA A 175 10.24 -14.74 5.45
CA ALA A 175 10.75 -13.38 5.61
C ALA A 175 10.47 -12.51 4.36
N TRP A 176 10.60 -13.08 3.17
CA TRP A 176 10.28 -12.41 1.91
C TRP A 176 8.77 -12.07 1.81
N LEU A 177 7.89 -13.02 2.15
CA LEU A 177 6.44 -12.79 2.18
C LEU A 177 6.08 -11.68 3.18
N GLU A 178 6.64 -11.71 4.39
CA GLU A 178 6.38 -10.70 5.40
C GLU A 178 6.87 -9.31 4.96
N LYS A 179 8.06 -9.22 4.34
CA LYS A 179 8.61 -7.98 3.77
C LYS A 179 7.62 -7.33 2.79
N PHE A 180 7.08 -8.10 1.85
CA PHE A 180 6.15 -7.56 0.86
C PHE A 180 4.74 -7.32 1.42
N GLU A 181 4.27 -8.12 2.37
CA GLU A 181 3.01 -7.84 3.09
C GLU A 181 3.09 -6.51 3.84
N ARG A 182 4.21 -6.27 4.54
CA ARG A 182 4.47 -5.02 5.24
C ARG A 182 4.49 -3.84 4.29
N ARG A 183 5.18 -3.99 3.16
CA ARG A 183 5.26 -2.96 2.13
C ARG A 183 3.89 -2.65 1.52
N GLU A 184 3.06 -3.67 1.26
CA GLU A 184 1.69 -3.46 0.77
C GLU A 184 0.85 -2.71 1.80
N VAL A 185 0.93 -3.07 3.10
CA VAL A 185 0.25 -2.33 4.18
C VAL A 185 0.65 -0.86 4.21
N GLN A 186 1.94 -0.55 4.12
CA GLN A 186 2.45 0.83 4.07
C GLN A 186 1.89 1.59 2.85
N ILE A 187 1.89 0.96 1.67
CA ILE A 187 1.30 1.55 0.47
C ILE A 187 -0.20 1.81 0.68
N GLN A 188 -0.95 0.84 1.21
CA GLN A 188 -2.39 0.98 1.44
C GLN A 188 -2.69 2.14 2.39
N ILE A 189 -1.90 2.33 3.45
CA ILE A 189 -2.02 3.49 4.36
C ILE A 189 -1.86 4.80 3.57
N LEU A 190 -0.82 4.91 2.73
CA LEU A 190 -0.59 6.09 1.90
C LEU A 190 -1.75 6.33 0.92
N LEU A 191 -2.27 5.28 0.28
CA LEU A 191 -3.42 5.42 -0.63
C LEU A 191 -4.68 5.92 0.08
N HIS A 192 -4.94 5.45 1.31
CA HIS A 192 -6.09 5.91 2.09
C HIS A 192 -5.90 7.38 2.55
N PHE A 193 -4.71 7.77 3.00
CA PHE A 193 -4.41 9.18 3.30
C PHE A 193 -4.55 10.08 2.06
N LEU A 194 -4.12 9.61 0.89
CA LEU A 194 -4.32 10.32 -0.37
C LEU A 194 -5.80 10.55 -0.63
N LEU A 195 -6.64 9.52 -0.51
CA LEU A 195 -8.09 9.65 -0.73
C LEU A 195 -8.76 10.61 0.27
N LEU A 196 -8.32 10.63 1.52
CA LEU A 196 -8.79 11.60 2.51
C LEU A 196 -8.35 13.04 2.21
N SER A 197 -7.21 13.21 1.53
CA SER A 197 -6.64 14.51 1.19
C SER A 197 -7.20 15.08 -0.13
N LEU A 198 -7.77 14.22 -0.98
CA LEU A 198 -8.32 14.63 -2.28
C LEU A 198 -9.69 15.30 -2.13
N PRO A 199 -9.99 16.31 -2.96
CA PRO A 199 -11.31 16.93 -2.98
C PRO A 199 -12.36 15.96 -3.54
N GLY A 200 -13.45 15.80 -2.79
CA GLY A 200 -14.67 15.16 -3.28
C GLY A 200 -14.73 13.66 -3.08
N GLU A 201 -15.00 13.23 -1.85
CA GLU A 201 -15.90 12.10 -1.56
C GLU A 201 -16.29 12.09 -0.06
N ARG A 202 -16.27 13.26 0.61
CA ARG A 202 -16.97 13.37 1.89
C ARG A 202 -18.44 13.18 1.55
N ALA A 203 -18.94 11.97 1.80
CA ALA A 203 -20.35 11.67 1.79
C ALA A 203 -21.02 12.86 2.46
N ALA A 204 -21.84 13.58 1.70
CA ALA A 204 -22.63 14.67 2.24
C ALA A 204 -23.20 14.13 3.57
N PRO A 205 -23.06 14.87 4.69
CA PRO A 205 -23.59 14.41 5.96
C PRO A 205 -25.01 13.96 5.65
N SER A 206 -25.29 12.69 5.90
CA SER A 206 -26.60 12.09 5.74
C SER A 206 -27.51 12.71 6.79
N GLY A 207 -27.77 14.00 6.65
CA GLY A 207 -28.74 14.81 7.35
C GLY A 207 -30.12 14.44 6.83
N GLU A 208 -30.46 13.16 6.97
CA GLU A 208 -31.78 12.57 6.86
C GLU A 208 -31.70 11.12 7.37
N ALA A 209 -30.92 10.87 8.43
CA ALA A 209 -31.24 9.81 9.37
C ALA A 209 -32.50 10.24 10.15
N ALA A 210 -33.64 10.19 9.47
CA ALA A 210 -34.92 10.10 10.12
C ALA A 210 -34.86 8.87 11.04
N THR A 211 -34.71 9.15 12.33
CA THR A 211 -35.13 8.40 13.51
C THR A 211 -35.81 7.05 13.20
N GLN A 212 -35.05 6.06 12.73
CA GLN A 212 -35.46 4.67 12.85
C GLN A 212 -34.89 4.16 14.16
N PRO A 213 -35.72 3.80 15.15
CA PRO A 213 -35.23 3.22 16.38
C PRO A 213 -34.50 1.92 16.04
N GLN A 214 -33.19 1.91 16.27
CA GLN A 214 -32.38 0.68 16.31
C GLN A 214 -33.02 -0.25 17.34
N SER A 215 -33.73 -1.26 16.86
CA SER A 215 -34.20 -2.35 17.70
C SER A 215 -32.99 -3.11 18.21
N LEU A 216 -32.82 -3.11 19.52
CA LEU A 216 -31.79 -3.85 20.24
C LEU A 216 -31.78 -5.34 19.80
N PRO A 217 -30.61 -5.98 19.73
CA PRO A 217 -30.52 -7.39 19.38
C PRO A 217 -31.23 -8.24 20.46
N PRO A 218 -32.17 -9.13 20.10
CA PRO A 218 -32.81 -10.01 21.06
C PRO A 218 -31.81 -11.09 21.50
N SER A 219 -31.07 -10.82 22.57
CA SER A 219 -30.28 -11.82 23.27
C SER A 219 -31.18 -12.74 24.09
N LEU A 220 -30.95 -14.05 23.95
CA LEU A 220 -31.29 -15.12 24.89
C LEU A 220 -32.77 -15.55 24.95
N SER A 221 -33.17 -16.42 24.01
CA SER A 221 -34.25 -17.39 24.27
C SER A 221 -33.94 -18.74 23.59
N PRO A 222 -33.79 -19.83 24.36
CA PRO A 222 -33.59 -21.16 23.81
C PRO A 222 -34.96 -21.78 23.48
N SER A 223 -35.37 -21.79 22.21
CA SER A 223 -36.57 -22.54 21.81
C SER A 223 -36.40 -23.27 20.47
N LYS A 224 -36.21 -24.59 20.62
CA LYS A 224 -36.65 -25.74 19.80
C LYS A 224 -36.48 -25.71 18.26
N PRO A 225 -35.90 -26.78 17.67
CA PRO A 225 -35.68 -26.88 16.23
C PRO A 225 -36.99 -27.16 15.48
N LYS A 226 -37.55 -26.14 14.82
CA LYS A 226 -38.67 -26.30 13.89
C LYS A 226 -38.15 -26.25 12.46
N LYS A 227 -38.23 -27.39 11.75
CA LYS A 227 -37.95 -27.56 10.30
C LYS A 227 -38.50 -26.36 9.52
N ARG A 228 -37.61 -25.50 9.00
CA ARG A 228 -37.99 -24.31 8.25
C ARG A 228 -37.81 -24.58 6.76
N LYS A 229 -38.95 -24.56 6.07
CA LYS A 229 -39.14 -24.49 4.62
C LYS A 229 -38.18 -23.44 4.03
N ARG A 230 -37.36 -23.88 3.06
CA ARG A 230 -36.41 -23.09 2.26
C ARG A 230 -37.13 -21.86 1.70
N ARG A 231 -36.99 -20.74 2.40
CA ARG A 231 -37.45 -19.43 1.96
C ARG A 231 -36.35 -18.91 1.03
N GLU A 232 -36.74 -18.64 -0.20
CA GLU A 232 -35.94 -18.01 -1.24
C GLU A 232 -35.26 -16.77 -0.64
N ARG A 233 -33.94 -16.81 -0.59
CA ARG A 233 -33.07 -15.83 0.07
C ARG A 233 -33.03 -14.62 -0.86
N GLU A 234 -33.76 -13.58 -0.49
CA GLU A 234 -33.64 -12.24 -1.05
C GLU A 234 -32.15 -11.86 -1.09
N PRO A 235 -31.65 -11.20 -2.16
CA PRO A 235 -30.25 -10.84 -2.28
C PRO A 235 -29.85 -10.01 -1.06
N GLU A 236 -29.02 -10.60 -0.22
CA GLU A 236 -28.49 -10.03 1.02
C GLU A 236 -27.74 -8.76 0.63
N ARG A 237 -28.33 -7.60 0.91
CA ARG A 237 -27.68 -6.31 0.67
C ARG A 237 -26.37 -6.32 1.43
N GLU A 238 -25.26 -6.20 0.70
CA GLU A 238 -23.94 -6.11 1.34
C GLU A 238 -23.94 -4.96 2.35
N PRO A 239 -23.39 -5.19 3.56
CA PRO A 239 -23.29 -4.14 4.55
C PRO A 239 -22.52 -2.94 3.96
N PRO A 240 -22.90 -1.71 4.33
CA PRO A 240 -22.20 -0.52 3.87
C PRO A 240 -20.72 -0.64 4.24
N SER A 241 -19.85 -0.28 3.29
CA SER A 241 -18.42 -0.38 3.50
C SER A 241 -17.99 0.58 4.63
N PRO A 242 -17.09 0.17 5.53
CA PRO A 242 -16.67 1.02 6.64
C PRO A 242 -16.01 2.30 6.10
N PRO A 243 -16.12 3.42 6.86
CA PRO A 243 -15.47 4.68 6.54
C PRO A 243 -13.95 4.48 6.40
N LEU A 244 -13.30 5.39 5.67
CA LEU A 244 -11.87 5.29 5.36
C LEU A 244 -11.00 5.38 6.62
N GLU A 245 -11.46 6.14 7.61
CA GLU A 245 -10.80 6.32 8.90
C GLU A 245 -10.73 5.01 9.70
N GLU A 246 -11.83 4.25 9.76
CA GLU A 246 -11.83 2.91 10.39
C GLU A 246 -10.92 1.93 9.65
N ARG A 247 -10.81 2.05 8.32
CA ARG A 247 -9.87 1.23 7.55
C ARG A 247 -8.42 1.57 7.89
N LEU A 248 -8.10 2.85 8.01
CA LEU A 248 -6.77 3.30 8.44
C LEU A 248 -6.45 2.78 9.83
N GLU A 249 -7.38 2.87 10.78
CA GLU A 249 -7.22 2.31 12.13
C GLU A 249 -6.87 0.82 12.07
N SER A 250 -7.58 0.04 11.25
CA SER A 250 -7.30 -1.40 11.07
C SER A 250 -5.90 -1.70 10.49
N TYR A 251 -5.30 -0.77 9.75
CA TYR A 251 -3.93 -0.88 9.26
C TYR A 251 -2.92 -0.47 10.34
N MET A 252 -3.21 0.57 11.13
CA MET A 252 -2.37 0.99 12.24
C MET A 252 -2.29 -0.10 13.32
N ASP A 253 -3.42 -0.70 13.70
CA ASP A 253 -3.48 -1.83 14.62
C ASP A 253 -2.62 -3.00 14.15
N LYS A 254 -2.68 -3.29 12.84
CA LYS A 254 -1.87 -4.36 12.24
C LYS A 254 -0.37 -4.07 12.32
N MET A 255 0.06 -2.83 12.05
CA MET A 255 1.47 -2.44 12.19
C MET A 255 1.94 -2.54 13.64
N ALA A 256 1.13 -2.04 14.59
CA ALA A 256 1.42 -2.13 16.01
C ALA A 256 1.53 -3.59 16.48
N MET A 257 0.64 -4.47 15.99
CA MET A 257 0.71 -5.90 16.28
C MET A 257 2.01 -6.53 15.75
N TRP A 258 2.44 -6.21 14.53
CA TRP A 258 3.71 -6.70 14.00
C TRP A 258 4.91 -6.21 14.80
N GLN A 259 4.93 -4.93 15.18
CA GLN A 259 5.98 -4.39 16.02
C GLN A 259 6.05 -5.11 17.38
N LEU A 260 4.88 -5.39 17.98
CA LEU A 260 4.80 -6.16 19.21
C LEU A 260 5.36 -7.58 19.03
N MET A 261 4.93 -8.31 17.99
CA MET A 261 5.43 -9.66 17.71
C MET A 261 6.96 -9.68 17.52
N GLN A 262 7.49 -8.73 16.75
CA GLN A 262 8.93 -8.59 16.53
C GLN A 262 9.70 -8.33 17.84
N SER A 263 9.13 -7.55 18.76
CA SER A 263 9.73 -7.29 20.08
C SER A 263 9.77 -8.54 20.97
N VAL A 264 8.74 -9.39 20.89
CA VAL A 264 8.68 -10.67 21.61
C VAL A 264 9.71 -11.65 21.06
N ASP A 265 9.79 -11.80 19.74
CA ASP A 265 10.78 -12.68 19.09
C ASP A 265 12.21 -12.24 19.42
N SER A 266 12.48 -10.92 19.35
CA SER A 266 13.77 -10.35 19.73
C SER A 266 14.14 -10.57 21.20
N SER A 267 13.14 -10.63 22.10
CA SER A 267 13.37 -10.89 23.52
C SER A 267 13.71 -12.36 23.79
N LEU A 268 13.18 -13.29 23.00
CA LEU A 268 13.48 -14.72 23.13
C LEU A 268 14.91 -15.02 22.66
N ASP A 269 15.34 -14.44 21.54
CA ASP A 269 16.68 -14.66 20.97
C ASP A 269 17.81 -14.08 21.82
N ARG A 270 17.56 -12.95 22.51
CA ARG A 270 18.54 -12.34 23.41
C ARG A 270 18.96 -13.23 24.59
N SER A 271 18.18 -14.27 24.88
CA SER A 271 18.51 -15.22 25.96
C SER A 271 19.64 -16.18 25.57
N GLN A 272 20.06 -16.26 24.29
CA GLN A 272 21.05 -17.25 23.87
C GLN A 272 22.50 -16.77 23.76
N VAL A 273 22.84 -15.57 23.28
CA VAL A 273 24.26 -15.18 23.16
C VAL A 273 24.43 -13.66 23.14
N THR A 274 25.02 -13.06 24.18
CA THR A 274 25.87 -11.87 23.97
C THR A 274 27.05 -11.86 24.94
N LYS A 275 28.23 -12.23 24.41
CA LYS A 275 29.52 -11.73 24.92
C LYS A 275 29.64 -10.26 24.46
N PRO A 276 29.98 -9.31 25.34
CA PRO A 276 30.07 -7.90 24.99
C PRO A 276 31.31 -7.64 24.10
N GLY A 277 31.10 -7.56 22.79
CA GLY A 277 32.12 -7.18 21.82
C GLY A 277 32.27 -5.66 21.75
N LYS A 278 33.41 -5.16 22.23
CA LYS A 278 33.87 -3.75 22.16
C LYS A 278 34.12 -3.36 20.69
N GLY A 279 33.16 -2.76 20.00
CA GLY A 279 33.31 -2.27 18.64
C GLY A 279 32.63 -0.91 18.47
N LYS A 280 33.35 0.06 17.87
CA LYS A 280 32.92 1.45 17.67
C LYS A 280 31.51 1.54 17.09
N GLU A 281 30.61 2.07 17.91
CA GLU A 281 29.21 2.33 17.63
C GLU A 281 29.11 3.42 16.55
N LYS A 282 28.86 3.02 15.30
CA LYS A 282 28.18 3.94 14.35
C LYS A 282 26.85 4.27 15.02
N VAL A 283 26.52 5.56 15.12
CA VAL A 283 25.20 6.04 15.54
C VAL A 283 24.16 5.25 14.75
N LYS A 284 23.60 4.22 15.38
CA LYS A 284 22.61 3.37 14.78
C LYS A 284 21.32 4.17 14.92
N ASP A 285 20.61 4.34 13.83
CA ASP A 285 19.27 4.88 13.91
C ASP A 285 18.46 3.91 14.79
N ASP A 286 18.18 4.32 16.02
CA ASP A 286 17.48 3.50 17.02
C ASP A 286 15.96 3.48 16.77
N ARG A 287 15.49 4.21 15.76
CA ARG A 287 14.08 4.23 15.35
C ARG A 287 13.66 2.86 14.82
N ASP A 288 12.50 2.40 15.27
CA ASP A 288 11.90 1.23 14.66
C ASP A 288 11.39 1.54 13.24
N TRP A 289 11.12 0.50 12.46
CA TRP A 289 10.73 0.65 11.06
C TRP A 289 9.37 1.36 10.88
N MET A 290 8.48 1.30 11.89
CA MET A 290 7.19 1.99 11.85
C MET A 290 7.40 3.48 12.09
N GLN A 291 8.24 3.83 13.07
CA GLN A 291 8.66 5.21 13.33
C GLN A 291 9.34 5.82 12.10
N ALA A 292 10.31 5.12 11.50
CA ALA A 292 10.97 5.59 10.27
C ALA A 292 9.96 5.77 9.12
N PHE A 293 8.96 4.89 8.99
CA PHE A 293 7.90 5.06 7.99
C PHE A 293 7.04 6.31 8.26
N CYS A 294 6.62 6.53 9.50
CA CYS A 294 5.83 7.70 9.87
C CYS A 294 6.61 9.01 9.63
N GLU A 295 7.81 9.11 10.18
CA GLU A 295 8.64 10.34 10.14
C GLU A 295 9.22 10.61 8.75
N ASP A 296 9.70 9.60 8.04
CA ASP A 296 10.43 9.81 6.78
C ASP A 296 9.51 9.76 5.54
N VAL A 297 8.28 9.23 5.67
CA VAL A 297 7.35 9.06 4.53
C VAL A 297 6.02 9.76 4.76
N VAL A 298 5.31 9.48 5.87
CA VAL A 298 3.95 10.00 6.08
C VAL A 298 3.99 11.50 6.40
N GLU A 299 4.82 11.93 7.34
CA GLU A 299 4.89 13.34 7.77
C GLU A 299 5.30 14.31 6.64
N PRO A 300 6.32 14.02 5.82
CA PRO A 300 6.69 14.93 4.72
C PRO A 300 5.58 15.08 3.68
N LEU A 301 4.82 14.01 3.43
CA LEU A 301 3.76 13.99 2.43
C LEU A 301 2.47 14.65 2.91
N TYR A 302 2.11 14.48 4.19
CA TYR A 302 0.78 14.87 4.68
C TYR A 302 0.77 15.91 5.79
N VAL A 303 1.88 16.14 6.49
CA VAL A 303 1.97 17.12 7.60
C VAL A 303 2.74 18.36 7.16
N SER A 304 3.93 18.16 6.57
CA SER A 304 4.78 19.26 6.13
C SER A 304 4.24 19.96 4.88
N ALA A 305 3.64 19.21 3.96
CA ALA A 305 2.96 19.76 2.79
C ALA A 305 1.63 20.46 3.13
N SER A 306 1.08 20.20 4.32
CA SER A 306 -0.22 20.68 4.79
C SER A 306 -0.10 21.71 5.92
N SER A 307 0.68 22.78 5.73
CA SER A 307 0.48 23.96 6.59
C SER A 307 0.71 25.27 5.86
N PRO A 308 -0.22 26.23 6.05
CA PRO A 308 -0.55 26.73 7.40
C PRO A 308 -1.91 26.33 8.02
N HIS A 309 -2.83 25.69 7.29
CA HIS A 309 -4.22 25.55 7.78
C HIS A 309 -4.40 24.56 8.95
N TRP A 310 -3.69 23.42 8.96
CA TRP A 310 -3.91 22.37 9.97
C TRP A 310 -3.44 22.73 11.38
N HIS A 311 -2.56 23.72 11.55
CA HIS A 311 -2.18 24.20 12.88
C HIS A 311 -3.27 25.04 13.57
N SER A 312 -4.26 25.54 12.84
CA SER A 312 -5.27 26.45 13.43
C SER A 312 -6.41 25.73 14.16
N GLU A 313 -6.67 24.44 13.87
CA GLU A 313 -7.78 23.69 14.50
C GLU A 313 -7.34 22.83 15.71
N CYS A 314 -6.04 22.62 15.92
CA CYS A 314 -5.51 21.82 17.05
C CYS A 314 -4.84 22.65 18.15
N SER A 315 -4.98 23.98 18.16
CA SER A 315 -4.65 24.77 19.35
C SER A 315 -5.87 24.81 20.27
N PRO A 316 -5.87 24.14 21.44
CA PRO A 316 -6.87 24.43 22.45
C PRO A 316 -6.67 25.89 22.85
N GLN A 317 -7.69 26.70 22.56
CA GLN A 317 -7.79 28.08 22.99
C GLN A 317 -7.70 28.11 24.51
N ALA A 318 -6.49 28.37 25.02
CA ALA A 318 -6.25 28.62 26.43
C ALA A 318 -6.72 30.05 26.74
N ASP A 319 -8.04 30.26 26.71
CA ASP A 319 -8.67 31.42 27.33
C ASP A 319 -8.65 31.18 28.84
N ILE A 320 -7.49 31.45 29.44
CA ILE A 320 -7.39 31.69 30.88
C ILE A 320 -7.88 33.12 31.10
N GLU A 321 -9.16 33.24 31.41
CA GLU A 321 -9.70 34.40 32.12
C GLU A 321 -8.86 34.62 33.38
N ARG A 322 -8.14 35.74 33.43
CA ARG A 322 -7.58 36.25 34.68
C ARG A 322 -8.64 37.12 35.36
N PRO A 323 -8.89 36.92 36.66
CA PRO A 323 -9.74 37.81 37.44
C PRO A 323 -9.12 39.20 37.64
#